data_AF-A0AA51HXG8-F1
#
_entry.id   AF-A0AA51HXG8-F1
#
_cell.length_a   1.000
_cell.length_b   1.000
_cell.length_c   1.000
_cell.angle_alpha   90.00
_cell.angle_beta   90.00
_cell.angle_gamma   90.00
#
_symmetry.space_group_name_H-M   'P 1'
#
loop_
_entity.id
_entity.type
_entity.pdbx_description
1 polymer ?
#
loop_
_entity_poly.entity_id
_entity_poly.type
_entity_poly.pdbx_seq_one_letter_code
_entity_poly.pdbx_strand_id
1 'polypeptide(L)'
;APLHPVMPALVEVYVNSILVTNNKGTNEYFNQPITEEEIRRVFRNSIFGVNFDSQNKPFAAMDLDGDAIDINIEKPTLTSQLLLIYYLLLYEDVRLTNAATLIANGRKVKSYSTAFLSELPIKYLLHQAQKDQMSYGGLFSPLLRLLATHFPQLSLVDDWMDDQVFGDSCRHRVDVSLTDTSINDAFISIEENPYKTGKILKAMLGKNPTDIWPFAEITVRYITSVLGEQVPRHIQELYREVWLRFNTVLPRCLWIMTINALLDINNGNSKNVTITQENVLVDPLQVLRCDIRVFRCGPILKIILRILEASLAASRSQLSRHLLDKPLLEKSG
;
A
#
# COMPACT_ATOMS: atom_id res chain seq x y z
N ALA A 1 -7.60 6.93 22.06
CA ALA A 1 -7.14 8.06 22.89
C ALA A 1 -6.65 9.16 21.97
N PRO A 2 -6.91 10.45 22.26
CA PRO A 2 -6.50 11.54 21.38
C PRO A 2 -4.97 11.60 21.25
N LEU A 3 -4.48 12.04 20.10
CA LEU A 3 -3.04 12.24 19.89
C LEU A 3 -2.55 13.37 20.79
N HIS A 4 -1.53 13.11 21.60
CA HIS A 4 -0.92 14.15 22.41
C HIS A 4 -0.17 15.14 21.50
N PRO A 5 -0.38 16.47 21.64
CA PRO A 5 0.09 17.47 20.68
C PRO A 5 1.62 17.56 20.54
N VAL A 6 2.36 17.07 21.52
CA VAL A 6 3.84 17.05 21.53
C VAL A 6 4.42 15.86 20.74
N MET A 7 3.62 14.84 20.44
CA MET A 7 4.13 13.61 19.80
C MET A 7 4.76 13.83 18.42
N PRO A 8 4.19 14.63 17.50
CA PRO A 8 4.84 14.91 16.21
C PRO A 8 6.22 15.56 16.39
N ALA A 9 6.32 16.56 17.28
CA ALA A 9 7.58 17.25 17.55
C ALA A 9 8.63 16.31 18.16
N LEU A 10 8.24 15.37 19.03
CA LEU A 10 9.16 14.36 19.57
C LEU A 10 9.68 13.43 18.48
N VAL A 11 8.84 13.03 17.54
CA VAL A 11 9.27 12.23 16.39
C VAL A 11 10.25 13.01 15.51
N GLU A 12 10.01 14.30 15.28
CA GLU A 12 10.94 15.17 14.54
C GLU A 12 12.32 15.27 15.22
N VAL A 13 12.35 15.53 16.53
CA VAL A 13 13.59 15.57 17.30
C VAL A 13 14.28 14.21 17.29
N TYR A 14 13.53 13.11 17.39
CA TYR A 14 14.07 11.76 17.32
C TYR A 14 14.73 11.47 15.97
N VAL A 15 14.05 11.74 14.85
CA VAL A 15 14.62 11.57 13.50
C VAL A 15 15.88 12.43 13.31
N ASN A 16 15.83 13.69 13.74
CA ASN A 16 16.98 14.59 13.67
C ASN A 16 18.15 14.09 14.50
N SER A 17 17.90 13.53 15.70
CA SER A 17 18.95 12.95 16.54
C SER A 17 19.63 11.71 15.93
N ILE A 18 18.99 11.06 14.96
CA ILE A 18 19.59 9.93 14.23
C ILE A 18 20.43 10.46 13.05
N LEU A 19 19.88 11.40 12.28
CA LEU A 19 20.36 11.75 10.94
C LEU A 19 21.17 13.05 10.87
N VAL A 20 20.85 14.05 11.69
CA VAL A 20 21.46 15.38 11.64
C VAL A 20 22.61 15.44 12.65
N THR A 21 23.81 15.75 12.17
CA THR A 21 25.01 15.91 13.01
C THR A 21 25.19 17.37 13.41
N ASN A 22 25.37 17.64 14.70
CA ASN A 22 25.95 18.91 15.15
C ASN A 22 27.48 18.73 15.15
N ASN A 23 28.19 19.57 14.41
CA ASN A 23 29.61 19.40 14.08
C ASN A 23 30.60 19.61 15.27
N LYS A 24 30.21 19.32 16.52
CA LYS A 24 31.00 19.64 17.72
C LYS A 24 30.87 18.58 18.83
N GLY A 25 31.33 17.36 18.59
CA GLY A 25 31.51 16.39 19.67
C GLY A 25 31.97 15.01 19.18
N THR A 26 33.15 14.58 19.61
CA THR A 26 33.79 13.31 19.22
C THR A 26 33.15 12.04 19.80
N ASN A 27 32.00 12.15 20.48
CA ASN A 27 31.24 11.01 21.03
C ASN A 27 29.74 11.37 21.11
N GLU A 28 29.07 11.58 19.96
CA GLU A 28 27.61 11.71 19.96
C GLU A 28 26.96 10.32 20.03
N TYR A 29 26.28 10.03 21.14
CA TYR A 29 25.38 8.88 21.28
C TYR A 29 24.18 9.10 20.36
N PHE A 30 24.23 8.56 19.14
CA PHE A 30 23.10 8.60 18.23
C PHE A 30 22.05 7.58 18.64
N ASN A 31 20.77 7.98 18.57
CA ASN A 31 19.68 7.03 18.65
C ASN A 31 19.74 6.05 17.46
N GLN A 32 19.24 4.84 17.66
CA GLN A 32 19.20 3.82 16.60
C GLN A 32 17.90 3.91 15.82
N PRO A 33 17.92 3.80 14.48
CA PRO A 33 16.70 3.79 13.68
C PRO A 33 15.89 2.52 13.97
N ILE A 34 14.58 2.67 14.09
CA ILE A 34 13.65 1.57 14.34
C ILE A 34 13.76 0.54 13.20
N THR A 35 13.80 -0.75 13.55
CA THR A 35 13.93 -1.83 12.57
C THR A 35 12.63 -2.11 11.82
N GLU A 36 12.75 -2.61 10.59
CA GLU A 36 11.57 -3.03 9.82
C GLU A 36 10.77 -4.09 10.57
N GLU A 37 11.44 -4.99 11.30
CA GLU A 37 10.80 -6.07 12.04
C GLU A 37 10.00 -5.56 13.25
N GLU A 38 10.53 -4.60 13.99
CA GLU A 38 9.78 -3.93 15.07
C GLU A 38 8.54 -3.25 14.53
N ILE A 39 8.64 -2.60 13.37
CA ILE A 39 7.50 -1.94 12.73
C ILE A 39 6.50 -3.00 12.25
N ARG A 40 6.95 -4.06 11.56
CA ARG A 40 6.10 -5.18 11.12
C ARG A 40 5.33 -5.78 12.29
N ARG A 41 5.93 -5.96 13.47
CA ARG A 41 5.25 -6.48 14.66
C ARG A 41 4.01 -5.64 15.04
N VAL A 42 4.11 -4.32 14.95
CA VAL A 42 2.98 -3.40 15.24
C VAL A 42 1.88 -3.51 14.18
N PHE A 43 2.22 -3.78 12.91
CA PHE A 43 1.23 -3.94 11.84
C PHE A 43 0.67 -5.36 11.72
N ARG A 44 1.42 -6.38 12.15
CA ARG A 44 1.03 -7.79 12.14
C ARG A 44 -0.12 -8.09 13.10
N ASN A 45 -0.13 -7.41 14.26
CA ASN A 45 -1.22 -7.49 15.23
C ASN A 45 -2.46 -6.66 14.81
N SER A 46 -2.44 -6.05 13.61
CA SER A 46 -3.57 -5.33 13.02
C SER A 46 -4.36 -6.25 12.08
N ILE A 47 -5.54 -5.79 11.64
CA ILE A 47 -6.39 -6.44 10.62
C ILE A 47 -5.67 -6.72 9.28
N PHE A 48 -4.46 -6.19 9.09
CA PHE A 48 -3.63 -6.34 7.89
C PHE A 48 -2.58 -7.46 8.00
N GLY A 49 -2.49 -8.14 9.15
CA GLY A 49 -1.46 -9.14 9.47
C GLY A 49 -1.32 -10.28 8.46
N VAL A 50 -2.42 -10.66 7.79
CA VAL A 50 -2.44 -11.73 6.78
C VAL A 50 -1.49 -11.44 5.62
N ASN A 51 -1.28 -10.17 5.24
CA ASN A 51 -0.34 -9.80 4.18
C ASN A 51 1.14 -9.89 4.63
N PHE A 52 1.40 -9.87 5.94
CA PHE A 52 2.75 -10.00 6.52
C PHE A 52 3.11 -11.45 6.84
N ASP A 53 2.12 -12.36 6.91
CA ASP A 53 2.34 -13.78 7.20
C ASP A 53 2.84 -14.58 5.98
N SER A 54 2.64 -14.08 4.75
CA SER A 54 3.06 -14.76 3.51
C SER A 54 4.58 -14.92 3.34
N GLN A 55 5.40 -14.32 4.21
CA GLN A 55 6.87 -14.34 4.12
C GLN A 55 7.58 -15.31 5.09
N ASN A 56 6.88 -16.04 5.97
CA ASN A 56 7.60 -16.83 6.98
C ASN A 56 7.72 -18.33 6.65
N LYS A 57 8.96 -18.74 6.33
CA LYS A 57 9.52 -19.98 6.89
C LYS A 57 9.38 -19.89 8.42
N PRO A 58 8.98 -20.98 9.11
CA PRO A 58 8.96 -21.00 10.57
C PRO A 58 10.40 -20.85 11.07
N PHE A 59 10.73 -19.72 11.69
CA PHE A 59 12.04 -19.53 12.30
C PHE A 59 12.02 -20.16 13.70
N ALA A 60 12.89 -21.15 13.88
CA ALA A 60 13.18 -21.76 15.16
C ALA A 60 13.71 -20.68 16.12
N ALA A 61 13.22 -20.71 17.35
CA ALA A 61 13.79 -19.96 18.46
C ALA A 61 15.24 -20.42 18.67
N MET A 62 16.20 -19.60 18.23
CA MET A 62 17.56 -19.65 18.77
C MET A 62 18.21 -18.27 18.68
N ASP A 63 18.63 -17.82 19.86
CA ASP A 63 19.64 -16.82 20.18
C ASP A 63 19.35 -15.35 19.83
N LEU A 64 18.61 -14.68 20.72
CA LEU A 64 18.84 -13.27 21.05
C LEU A 64 18.86 -13.12 22.57
N ASP A 65 20.07 -13.19 23.11
CA ASP A 65 20.40 -12.75 24.47
C ASP A 65 20.53 -11.21 24.43
N GLY A 66 19.63 -10.54 25.14
CA GLY A 66 19.54 -9.09 25.20
C GLY A 66 18.11 -8.67 25.53
N ASP A 67 17.92 -8.04 26.70
CA ASP A 67 16.67 -7.53 27.30
C ASP A 67 15.80 -6.68 26.34
N ALA A 68 15.20 -7.31 25.34
CA ALA A 68 14.10 -6.73 24.60
C ALA A 68 12.89 -6.77 25.53
N ILE A 69 12.54 -5.61 26.08
CA ILE A 69 11.30 -5.39 26.82
C ILE A 69 10.16 -5.92 25.93
N ASP A 70 9.59 -7.06 26.32
CA ASP A 70 8.51 -7.72 25.60
C ASP A 70 7.23 -6.92 25.84
N ILE A 71 7.09 -5.79 25.12
CA ILE A 71 5.87 -5.01 25.11
C ILE A 71 4.83 -5.86 24.39
N ASN A 72 4.01 -6.55 25.17
CA ASN A 72 2.88 -7.31 24.68
C ASN A 72 1.83 -6.34 24.09
N ILE A 73 2.00 -5.95 22.83
CA ILE A 73 1.07 -5.06 22.10
C ILE A 73 -0.15 -5.92 21.72
N GLU A 74 -1.03 -6.18 22.69
CA GLU A 74 -2.20 -7.03 22.50
C GLU A 74 -3.14 -6.49 21.41
N LYS A 75 -3.18 -5.16 21.18
CA LYS A 75 -3.77 -4.52 19.98
C LYS A 75 -3.05 -3.21 19.64
N PRO A 76 -2.46 -3.05 18.46
CA PRO A 76 -1.87 -1.80 18.02
C PRO A 76 -2.97 -0.74 17.88
N THR A 77 -2.76 0.44 18.45
CA THR A 77 -3.72 1.55 18.31
C THR A 77 -3.53 2.26 16.97
N LEU A 78 -4.59 2.86 16.45
CA LEU A 78 -4.52 3.72 15.26
C LEU A 78 -3.44 4.82 15.44
N THR A 79 -3.36 5.41 16.63
CA THR A 79 -2.38 6.45 16.97
C THR A 79 -0.94 5.94 16.84
N SER A 80 -0.62 4.75 17.35
CA SER A 80 0.72 4.17 17.20
C SER A 80 1.05 3.88 15.74
N GLN A 81 0.09 3.37 14.95
CA GLN A 81 0.31 3.09 13.53
C GLN A 81 0.55 4.39 12.75
N LEU A 82 -0.23 5.44 13.01
CA LEU A 82 -0.06 6.76 12.38
C LEU A 82 1.28 7.40 12.73
N LEU A 83 1.71 7.32 13.98
CA LEU A 83 3.01 7.84 14.41
C LEU A 83 4.19 7.10 13.77
N LEU A 84 4.07 5.78 13.58
CA LEU A 84 5.09 5.00 12.88
C LEU A 84 5.15 5.33 11.38
N ILE A 85 4.01 5.52 10.72
CA ILE A 85 4.00 5.99 9.33
C ILE A 85 4.62 7.40 9.25
N TYR A 86 4.26 8.30 10.16
CA TYR A 86 4.84 9.64 10.21
C TYR A 86 6.36 9.60 10.40
N TYR A 87 6.85 8.80 11.35
CA TYR A 87 8.27 8.57 11.55
C TYR A 87 8.94 8.05 10.28
N LEU A 88 8.39 7.02 9.63
CA LEU A 88 8.98 6.44 8.42
C LEU A 88 9.08 7.45 7.27
N LEU A 89 8.00 8.18 7.02
CA LEU A 89 7.96 9.16 5.94
C LEU A 89 8.89 10.34 6.23
N LEU A 90 8.91 10.82 7.47
CA LEU A 90 9.79 11.91 7.89
C LEU A 90 11.26 11.48 7.86
N TYR A 91 11.56 10.25 8.28
CA TYR A 91 12.91 9.70 8.25
C TYR A 91 13.46 9.65 6.84
N GLU A 92 12.67 9.17 5.86
CA GLU A 92 13.07 9.18 4.45
C GLU A 92 13.24 10.60 3.91
N ASP A 93 12.37 11.54 4.30
CA ASP A 93 12.48 12.96 3.93
C ASP A 93 13.80 13.60 4.40
N VAL A 94 14.11 13.44 5.69
CA VAL A 94 15.34 13.97 6.29
C VAL A 94 16.57 13.26 5.74
N ARG A 95 16.51 11.93 5.52
CA ARG A 95 17.60 11.15 4.93
C ARG A 95 17.94 11.63 3.53
N LEU A 96 16.94 11.81 2.67
CA LEU A 96 17.12 12.26 1.28
C LEU A 96 17.59 13.72 1.22
N THR A 97 17.03 14.60 2.06
CA THR A 97 17.42 16.02 2.12
C THR A 97 18.89 16.18 2.56
N ASN A 98 19.39 15.32 3.44
CA ASN A 98 20.77 15.37 3.95
C ASN A 98 21.70 14.36 3.27
N ALA A 99 21.28 13.72 2.16
CA ALA A 99 22.02 12.63 1.54
C ALA A 99 23.47 13.03 1.16
N ALA A 100 23.66 14.23 0.59
CA ALA A 100 24.98 14.73 0.21
C ALA A 100 25.93 14.86 1.40
N THR A 101 25.45 15.42 2.53
CA THR A 101 26.24 15.60 3.75
C THR A 101 26.58 14.25 4.40
N LEU A 102 25.62 13.31 4.41
CA LEU A 102 25.83 11.97 4.95
C LEU A 102 26.87 11.19 4.14
N ILE A 103 26.83 11.29 2.81
CA ILE A 103 27.80 10.67 1.90
C ILE A 103 29.19 11.31 2.09
N ALA A 104 29.27 12.64 2.17
CA ALA A 104 30.52 13.37 2.39
C ALA A 104 31.19 12.98 3.72
N ASN A 105 30.39 12.74 4.77
CA ASN A 105 30.86 12.29 6.08
C ASN A 105 31.10 10.76 6.15
N GLY A 106 30.94 10.03 5.05
CA GLY A 106 31.14 8.57 5.00
C GLY A 106 30.16 7.76 5.85
N ARG A 107 29.03 8.36 6.27
CA ARG A 107 28.09 7.73 7.20
C ARG A 107 27.08 6.87 6.44
N LYS A 108 27.08 5.56 6.70
CA LYS A 108 26.07 4.64 6.18
C LYS A 108 24.83 4.67 7.07
N VAL A 109 23.79 5.32 6.58
CA VAL A 109 22.48 5.41 7.25
C VAL A 109 21.56 4.32 6.73
N LYS A 110 20.68 3.81 7.59
CA LYS A 110 19.67 2.81 7.22
C LYS A 110 18.69 3.39 6.20
N SER A 111 18.43 2.65 5.13
CA SER A 111 17.35 2.91 4.17
C SER A 111 16.28 1.85 4.34
N TYR A 112 15.00 2.25 4.35
CA TYR A 112 13.90 1.28 4.39
C TYR A 112 13.66 0.69 2.99
N SER A 113 13.39 -0.61 2.92
CA SER A 113 13.18 -1.29 1.65
C SER A 113 11.83 -0.91 1.02
N THR A 114 11.79 -0.84 -0.31
CA THR A 114 10.57 -0.58 -1.08
C THR A 114 9.53 -1.68 -0.89
N ALA A 115 9.99 -2.93 -0.75
CA ALA A 115 9.15 -4.09 -0.44
C ALA A 115 8.43 -3.92 0.90
N PHE A 116 9.17 -3.64 1.99
CA PHE A 116 8.58 -3.36 3.30
C PHE A 116 7.59 -2.19 3.24
N LEU A 117 7.99 -1.08 2.62
CA LEU A 117 7.11 0.09 2.50
C LEU A 117 5.83 -0.27 1.75
N SER A 118 5.87 -1.22 0.79
CA SER A 118 4.71 -1.67 -0.01
C SER A 118 3.62 -2.38 0.78
N GLU A 119 4.00 -3.07 1.85
CA GLU A 119 3.10 -3.84 2.72
C GLU A 119 2.28 -2.93 3.65
N LEU A 120 2.70 -1.68 3.85
CA LEU A 120 2.08 -0.76 4.79
C LEU A 120 0.77 -0.16 4.25
N PRO A 121 -0.32 -0.14 5.05
CA PRO A 121 -1.63 0.40 4.70
C PRO A 121 -1.67 1.94 4.81
N ILE A 122 -0.71 2.62 4.17
CA ILE A 122 -0.48 4.07 4.31
C ILE A 122 -1.74 4.87 3.93
N LYS A 123 -2.36 4.53 2.79
CA LYS A 123 -3.56 5.22 2.28
C LYS A 123 -4.74 5.06 3.24
N TYR A 124 -5.00 3.84 3.71
CA TYR A 124 -6.07 3.55 4.65
C TYR A 124 -5.93 4.33 5.96
N LEU A 125 -4.73 4.33 6.54
CA LEU A 125 -4.48 5.03 7.81
C LEU A 125 -4.67 6.54 7.67
N LEU A 126 -4.23 7.10 6.54
CA LEU A 126 -4.41 8.52 6.27
C LEU A 126 -5.90 8.89 6.11
N HIS A 127 -6.70 8.03 5.48
CA HIS A 127 -8.17 8.21 5.43
C HIS A 127 -8.80 8.15 6.81
N GLN A 128 -8.34 7.24 7.66
CA GLN A 128 -8.85 7.16 9.03
C GLN A 128 -8.47 8.39 9.86
N ALA A 129 -7.27 8.94 9.67
CA ALA A 129 -6.86 10.21 10.27
C ALA A 129 -7.70 11.39 9.76
N GLN A 130 -8.05 11.41 8.47
CA GLN A 130 -8.92 12.44 7.89
C GLN A 130 -10.33 12.41 8.48
N LYS A 131 -10.90 11.21 8.69
CA LYS A 131 -12.23 11.04 9.30
C LYS A 131 -12.28 11.53 10.75
N ASP A 132 -11.19 11.38 11.48
CA ASP A 132 -11.05 11.80 12.88
C ASP A 132 -10.14 13.04 13.00
N GLN A 133 -10.51 14.10 12.26
CA GLN A 133 -9.74 15.34 12.19
C GLN A 133 -9.60 16.03 13.56
N MET A 134 -10.57 15.84 14.47
CA MET A 134 -10.52 16.39 15.82
C MET A 134 -9.36 15.82 16.65
N SER A 135 -9.05 14.53 16.46
CA SER A 135 -7.98 13.86 17.21
C SER A 135 -6.62 13.91 16.49
N TYR A 136 -6.61 13.98 15.16
CA TYR A 136 -5.39 13.83 14.34
C TYR A 136 -5.07 15.00 13.41
N GLY A 137 -5.82 16.11 13.48
CA GLY A 137 -5.65 17.23 12.54
C GLY A 137 -4.23 17.81 12.49
N GLY A 138 -3.52 17.84 13.62
CA GLY A 138 -2.13 18.29 13.70
C GLY A 138 -1.12 17.34 13.02
N LEU A 139 -1.45 16.06 12.89
CA LEU A 139 -0.61 15.05 12.21
C LEU A 139 -0.99 14.88 10.74
N PHE A 140 -2.27 15.03 10.40
CA PHE A 140 -2.80 14.78 9.07
C PHE A 140 -2.12 15.63 7.99
N SER A 141 -2.00 16.95 8.19
CA SER A 141 -1.42 17.84 7.19
C SER A 141 0.07 17.54 6.91
N PRO A 142 0.95 17.41 7.93
CA PRO A 142 2.32 16.95 7.72
C PRO A 142 2.42 15.60 7.03
N LEU A 143 1.55 14.65 7.41
CA LEU A 143 1.55 13.30 6.84
C LEU A 143 1.14 13.29 5.37
N LEU A 144 0.10 14.06 5.01
CA LEU A 144 -0.34 14.22 3.63
C LEU A 144 0.75 14.88 2.77
N ARG A 145 1.42 15.90 3.30
CA ARG A 145 2.55 16.55 2.61
C ARG A 145 3.66 15.54 2.33
N LEU A 146 4.10 14.80 3.36
CA LEU A 146 5.14 13.79 3.21
C LEU A 146 4.72 12.67 2.24
N LEU A 147 3.44 12.26 2.26
CA LEU A 147 2.92 11.28 1.33
C LEU A 147 2.99 11.78 -0.12
N ALA A 148 2.55 13.01 -0.38
CA ALA A 148 2.57 13.60 -1.72
C ALA A 148 4.01 13.72 -2.26
N THR A 149 4.99 13.96 -1.39
CA THR A 149 6.41 14.00 -1.76
C THR A 149 6.97 12.62 -2.06
N HIS A 150 6.80 11.64 -1.15
CA HIS A 150 7.50 10.36 -1.22
C HIS A 150 6.73 9.27 -1.99
N PHE A 151 5.40 9.33 -1.98
CA PHE A 151 4.51 8.36 -2.61
C PHE A 151 3.41 9.06 -3.42
N PRO A 152 3.76 9.87 -4.45
CA PRO A 152 2.77 10.59 -5.26
C PRO A 152 1.73 9.67 -5.91
N GLN A 153 2.10 8.41 -6.17
CA GLN A 153 1.20 7.39 -6.69
C GLN A 153 0.04 7.01 -5.75
N LEU A 154 0.16 7.30 -4.44
CA LEU A 154 -0.90 7.07 -3.45
C LEU A 154 -1.76 8.33 -3.22
N SER A 155 -1.36 9.46 -3.78
CA SER A 155 -2.01 10.77 -3.62
C SER A 155 -2.58 11.31 -4.94
N LEU A 156 -2.99 10.42 -5.86
CA LEU A 156 -3.68 10.83 -7.09
C LEU A 156 -5.02 11.48 -6.74
N VAL A 157 -5.40 12.58 -7.39
CA VAL A 157 -6.60 13.35 -7.01
C VAL A 157 -7.88 12.51 -7.14
N ASP A 158 -7.97 11.72 -8.20
CA ASP A 158 -9.11 10.82 -8.45
C ASP A 158 -9.29 9.78 -7.34
N ASP A 159 -8.19 9.38 -6.70
CA ASP A 159 -8.20 8.44 -5.57
C ASP A 159 -8.84 9.00 -4.30
N TRP A 160 -8.95 10.32 -4.19
CA TRP A 160 -9.48 11.03 -3.02
C TRP A 160 -10.87 11.62 -3.28
N MET A 161 -11.21 11.90 -4.54
CA MET A 161 -12.55 12.37 -4.90
C MET A 161 -13.58 11.23 -4.94
N ASP A 162 -13.18 10.02 -5.34
CA ASP A 162 -14.08 8.86 -5.44
C ASP A 162 -14.68 8.43 -4.09
N ASP A 163 -14.02 8.74 -2.97
CA ASP A 163 -14.43 8.32 -1.62
C ASP A 163 -15.74 8.96 -1.13
N GLN A 164 -16.09 10.14 -1.65
CA GLN A 164 -17.36 10.81 -1.33
C GLN A 164 -18.55 10.14 -2.03
N VAL A 165 -18.32 9.41 -3.13
CA VAL A 165 -19.38 8.77 -3.93
C VAL A 165 -19.91 7.50 -3.25
N PHE A 166 -19.08 6.84 -2.43
CA PHE A 166 -19.48 5.62 -1.71
C PHE A 166 -20.26 5.88 -0.41
N GLY A 167 -20.28 7.13 0.10
CA GLY A 167 -20.89 7.49 1.38
C GLY A 167 -22.41 7.64 1.34
N ASP A 168 -22.98 8.11 0.22
CA ASP A 168 -24.38 8.56 0.17
C ASP A 168 -25.37 7.58 -0.47
N SER A 169 -24.88 6.51 -1.10
CA SER A 169 -25.78 5.50 -1.64
C SER A 169 -26.22 4.54 -0.52
N CYS A 170 -27.29 4.88 0.19
CA CYS A 170 -28.10 3.96 0.98
C CYS A 170 -28.61 2.81 0.08
N ARG A 171 -27.75 1.85 -0.26
CA ARG A 171 -28.08 0.69 -1.11
C ARG A 171 -28.64 -0.38 -0.18
N HIS A 172 -29.85 -0.86 -0.48
CA HIS A 172 -30.51 -1.98 0.19
C HIS A 172 -29.50 -3.01 0.70
N ARG A 173 -29.43 -3.18 2.02
CA ARG A 173 -28.60 -4.21 2.65
C ARG A 173 -29.09 -5.56 2.14
N VAL A 174 -28.40 -6.10 1.16
CA VAL A 174 -28.60 -7.48 0.76
C VAL A 174 -27.89 -8.31 1.82
N ASP A 175 -28.67 -8.96 2.68
CA ASP A 175 -28.13 -9.84 3.70
C ASP A 175 -27.59 -11.10 3.03
N VAL A 176 -26.30 -11.08 2.71
CA VAL A 176 -25.57 -12.21 2.12
C VAL A 176 -24.33 -12.45 2.96
N SER A 177 -24.22 -13.67 3.46
CA SER A 177 -22.98 -14.17 4.07
C SER A 177 -21.90 -14.22 2.99
N LEU A 178 -20.91 -13.34 3.10
CA LEU A 178 -19.73 -13.37 2.23
C LEU A 178 -18.77 -14.42 2.76
N THR A 179 -18.58 -15.49 1.98
CA THR A 179 -17.59 -16.55 2.22
C THR A 179 -16.79 -16.79 0.95
N ASP A 180 -15.57 -17.31 1.07
CA ASP A 180 -14.72 -17.66 -0.07
C ASP A 180 -15.44 -18.57 -1.08
N THR A 181 -16.18 -19.56 -0.58
CA THR A 181 -16.98 -20.48 -1.40
C THR A 181 -18.08 -19.74 -2.17
N SER A 182 -18.84 -18.87 -1.49
CA SER A 182 -19.91 -18.10 -2.13
C SER A 182 -19.40 -17.20 -3.26
N ILE A 183 -18.19 -16.66 -3.11
CA ILE A 183 -17.55 -15.78 -4.08
C ILE A 183 -17.07 -16.61 -5.27
N ASN A 184 -16.32 -17.69 -5.03
CA ASN A 184 -15.88 -18.60 -6.09
C ASN A 184 -17.07 -19.11 -6.91
N ASP A 185 -18.11 -19.63 -6.26
CA ASP A 185 -19.29 -20.18 -6.92
C ASP A 185 -20.09 -19.12 -7.70
N ALA A 186 -19.99 -17.85 -7.33
CA ALA A 186 -20.65 -16.76 -8.03
C ALA A 186 -19.86 -16.29 -9.25
N PHE A 187 -18.52 -16.30 -9.18
CA PHE A 187 -17.67 -15.93 -10.31
C PHE A 187 -17.50 -17.05 -11.33
N ILE A 188 -17.51 -18.32 -10.92
CA ILE A 188 -17.48 -19.47 -11.83
C ILE A 188 -18.70 -19.45 -12.77
N SER A 189 -19.89 -19.14 -12.24
CA SER A 189 -21.13 -19.08 -13.02
C SER A 189 -21.45 -17.67 -13.54
N ILE A 190 -20.44 -16.80 -13.76
CA ILE A 190 -20.70 -15.38 -14.10
C ILE A 190 -21.38 -15.21 -15.46
N GLU A 191 -21.08 -16.07 -16.43
CA GLU A 191 -21.70 -16.03 -17.77
C GLU A 191 -23.09 -16.68 -17.77
N GLU A 192 -23.30 -17.75 -17.01
CA GLU A 192 -24.58 -18.47 -16.92
C GLU A 192 -25.60 -17.74 -16.04
N ASN A 193 -25.16 -17.17 -14.93
CA ASN A 193 -26.01 -16.46 -13.98
C ASN A 193 -25.31 -15.20 -13.42
N PRO A 194 -25.26 -14.11 -14.20
CA PRO A 194 -24.62 -12.86 -13.78
C PRO A 194 -25.28 -12.20 -12.55
N TYR A 195 -26.55 -12.53 -12.27
CA TYR A 195 -27.28 -11.98 -11.13
C TYR A 195 -26.68 -12.43 -9.79
N LYS A 196 -26.25 -13.70 -9.69
CA LYS A 196 -25.60 -14.24 -8.50
C LYS A 196 -24.33 -13.46 -8.15
N THR A 197 -23.49 -13.21 -9.16
CA THR A 197 -22.27 -12.37 -9.03
C THR A 197 -22.63 -10.94 -8.63
N GLY A 198 -23.62 -10.34 -9.29
CA GLY A 198 -24.09 -8.99 -8.96
C GLY A 198 -24.56 -8.84 -7.52
N LYS A 199 -25.22 -9.86 -6.96
CA LYS A 199 -25.66 -9.89 -5.55
C LYS A 199 -24.48 -9.89 -4.58
N ILE A 200 -23.45 -10.70 -4.87
CA ILE A 200 -22.22 -10.76 -4.07
C ILE A 200 -21.45 -9.44 -4.14
N LEU A 201 -21.26 -8.88 -5.35
CA LEU A 201 -20.58 -7.60 -5.53
C LEU A 201 -21.30 -6.46 -4.79
N LYS A 202 -22.64 -6.40 -4.86
CA LYS A 202 -23.43 -5.41 -4.09
C LYS A 202 -23.29 -5.60 -2.58
N ALA A 203 -23.26 -6.85 -2.11
CA ALA A 203 -23.04 -7.14 -0.70
C ALA A 203 -21.63 -6.72 -0.22
N MET A 204 -20.60 -6.87 -1.06
CA MET A 204 -19.25 -6.36 -0.77
C MET A 204 -19.23 -4.82 -0.67
N LEU A 205 -19.90 -4.12 -1.60
CA LEU A 205 -19.98 -2.66 -1.56
C LEU A 205 -20.65 -2.12 -0.29
N GLY A 206 -21.56 -2.89 0.31
CA GLY A 206 -22.26 -2.53 1.55
C GLY A 206 -21.45 -2.74 2.83
N LYS A 207 -20.26 -3.34 2.79
CA LYS A 207 -19.39 -3.58 3.95
C LYS A 207 -18.22 -2.60 4.01
N ASN A 208 -17.54 -2.53 5.15
CA ASN A 208 -16.33 -1.72 5.28
C ASN A 208 -15.22 -2.28 4.38
N PRO A 209 -14.36 -1.42 3.80
CA PRO A 209 -13.26 -1.86 2.94
C PRO A 209 -12.34 -2.89 3.60
N THR A 210 -12.12 -2.75 4.92
CA THR A 210 -11.28 -3.67 5.71
C THR A 210 -11.87 -5.07 5.83
N ASP A 211 -13.19 -5.17 5.90
CA ASP A 211 -13.89 -6.45 6.10
C ASP A 211 -13.96 -7.25 4.80
N ILE A 212 -13.86 -6.56 3.66
CA ILE A 212 -13.87 -7.19 2.34
C ILE A 212 -12.48 -7.49 1.80
N TRP A 213 -11.43 -6.83 2.32
CA TRP A 213 -10.05 -7.01 1.85
C TRP A 213 -9.57 -8.48 1.82
N PRO A 214 -9.90 -9.35 2.77
CA PRO A 214 -9.52 -10.77 2.70
C PRO A 214 -9.98 -11.49 1.42
N PHE A 215 -11.05 -10.99 0.78
CA PHE A 215 -11.58 -11.53 -0.46
C PHE A 215 -10.97 -10.92 -1.72
N ALA A 216 -10.05 -9.95 -1.60
CA ALA A 216 -9.48 -9.22 -2.74
C ALA A 216 -8.75 -10.16 -3.70
N GLU A 217 -7.91 -11.06 -3.19
CA GLU A 217 -7.15 -12.02 -4.01
C GLU A 217 -8.09 -12.93 -4.82
N ILE A 218 -9.07 -13.55 -4.14
CA ILE A 218 -10.05 -14.44 -4.78
C ILE A 218 -10.84 -13.67 -5.86
N THR A 219 -11.25 -12.44 -5.55
CA THR A 219 -12.04 -11.62 -6.48
C THR A 219 -11.22 -11.23 -7.71
N VAL A 220 -9.96 -10.80 -7.50
CA VAL A 220 -9.05 -10.39 -8.57
C VAL A 220 -8.67 -11.54 -9.49
N ARG A 221 -8.55 -12.76 -8.95
CA ARG A 221 -8.31 -13.97 -9.76
C ARG A 221 -9.35 -14.18 -10.86
N TYR A 222 -10.58 -13.73 -10.66
CA TYR A 222 -11.66 -13.83 -11.65
C TYR A 222 -11.80 -12.63 -12.59
N ILE A 223 -10.85 -11.67 -12.57
CA ILE A 223 -10.92 -10.47 -13.43
C ILE A 223 -11.07 -10.81 -14.91
N THR A 224 -10.49 -11.93 -15.34
CA THR A 224 -10.53 -12.41 -16.73
C THR A 224 -11.88 -13.03 -17.09
N SER A 225 -12.56 -13.67 -16.13
CA SER A 225 -13.95 -14.14 -16.28
C SER A 225 -14.92 -12.98 -16.45
N VAL A 226 -14.64 -11.81 -15.85
CA VAL A 226 -15.45 -10.59 -16.02
C VAL A 226 -15.34 -10.01 -17.44
N LEU A 227 -14.29 -10.35 -18.19
CA LEU A 227 -14.10 -9.97 -19.60
C LEU A 227 -14.94 -10.82 -20.58
N GLY A 228 -15.72 -11.80 -20.09
CA GLY A 228 -16.57 -12.66 -20.91
C GLY A 228 -17.58 -11.89 -21.73
N GLU A 229 -17.86 -12.35 -22.95
CA GLU A 229 -18.77 -11.66 -23.89
C GLU A 229 -20.23 -11.68 -23.41
N GLN A 230 -20.61 -12.69 -22.63
CA GLN A 230 -21.95 -12.83 -22.06
C GLN A 230 -22.13 -12.08 -20.73
N VAL A 231 -21.06 -11.47 -20.20
CA VAL A 231 -21.13 -10.76 -18.92
C VAL A 231 -21.76 -9.38 -19.13
N PRO A 232 -22.91 -9.08 -18.50
CA PRO A 232 -23.57 -7.80 -18.67
C PRO A 232 -22.70 -6.64 -18.17
N ARG A 233 -22.77 -5.50 -18.87
CA ARG A 233 -22.00 -4.29 -18.53
C ARG A 233 -22.19 -3.83 -17.09
N HIS A 234 -23.39 -3.99 -16.53
CA HIS A 234 -23.67 -3.64 -15.13
C HIS A 234 -22.81 -4.44 -14.14
N ILE A 235 -22.55 -5.73 -14.40
CA ILE A 235 -21.72 -6.57 -13.54
C ILE A 235 -20.25 -6.15 -13.62
N GLN A 236 -19.76 -5.82 -14.82
CA GLN A 236 -18.42 -5.28 -15.02
C GLN A 236 -18.23 -3.95 -14.26
N GLU A 237 -19.24 -3.09 -14.22
CA GLU A 237 -19.22 -1.84 -13.47
C GLU A 237 -19.23 -2.06 -11.96
N LEU A 238 -20.07 -2.99 -11.46
CA LEU A 238 -20.06 -3.37 -10.04
C LEU A 238 -18.70 -3.96 -9.63
N TYR A 239 -18.09 -4.77 -10.48
CA TYR A 239 -16.76 -5.31 -10.24
C TYR A 239 -15.73 -4.18 -10.12
N ARG A 240 -15.78 -3.18 -11.01
CA ARG A 240 -14.92 -1.99 -10.93
C ARG A 240 -15.13 -1.22 -9.62
N GLU A 241 -16.38 -1.01 -9.20
CA GLU A 241 -16.68 -0.34 -7.92
C GLU A 241 -16.08 -1.12 -6.73
N VAL A 242 -16.22 -2.45 -6.70
CA VAL A 242 -15.63 -3.29 -5.66
C VAL A 242 -14.10 -3.24 -5.68
N TRP A 243 -13.50 -3.29 -6.87
CA TRP A 243 -12.06 -3.15 -7.03
C TRP A 243 -11.55 -1.80 -6.46
N LEU A 244 -12.27 -0.71 -6.74
CA LEU A 244 -11.94 0.60 -6.16
C LEU A 244 -12.05 0.61 -4.63
N ARG A 245 -13.02 -0.11 -4.06
CA ARG A 245 -13.12 -0.27 -2.61
C ARG A 245 -11.91 -0.98 -2.03
N PHE A 246 -11.41 -2.04 -2.68
CA PHE A 246 -10.14 -2.66 -2.28
C PHE A 246 -8.96 -1.69 -2.40
N ASN A 247 -8.95 -0.84 -3.43
CA ASN A 247 -7.88 0.14 -3.67
C ASN A 247 -7.77 1.22 -2.57
N THR A 248 -8.81 1.37 -1.73
CA THR A 248 -8.74 2.26 -0.54
C THR A 248 -7.91 1.67 0.61
N VAL A 249 -7.71 0.35 0.62
CA VAL A 249 -7.06 -0.38 1.72
C VAL A 249 -5.56 -0.51 1.49
N LEU A 250 -5.18 -1.35 0.51
CA LEU A 250 -3.80 -1.69 0.18
C LEU A 250 -3.60 -1.62 -1.34
N PRO A 251 -3.53 -0.40 -1.91
CA PRO A 251 -3.50 -0.19 -3.36
C PRO A 251 -2.34 -0.91 -4.05
N ARG A 252 -1.12 -0.84 -3.49
CA ARG A 252 0.07 -1.46 -4.10
C ARG A 252 -0.04 -2.98 -4.21
N CYS A 253 -0.48 -3.66 -3.15
CA CYS A 253 -0.73 -5.10 -3.18
C CYS A 253 -1.79 -5.45 -4.22
N LEU A 254 -2.90 -4.68 -4.25
CA LEU A 254 -3.99 -4.89 -5.20
C LEU A 254 -3.53 -4.74 -6.65
N TRP A 255 -2.72 -3.73 -6.96
CA TRP A 255 -2.20 -3.49 -8.31
C TRP A 255 -1.40 -4.70 -8.80
N ILE A 256 -0.50 -5.23 -7.97
CA ILE A 256 0.33 -6.40 -8.32
C ILE A 256 -0.52 -7.65 -8.50
N MET A 257 -1.49 -7.91 -7.60
CA MET A 257 -2.45 -9.01 -7.77
C MET A 257 -3.20 -8.90 -9.10
N THR A 258 -3.63 -7.67 -9.46
CA THR A 258 -4.41 -7.40 -10.67
C THR A 258 -3.58 -7.58 -11.94
N ILE A 259 -2.34 -7.09 -11.94
CA ILE A 259 -1.41 -7.24 -13.06
C ILE A 259 -1.13 -8.74 -13.29
N ASN A 260 -0.77 -9.47 -12.24
CA ASN A 260 -0.44 -10.90 -12.36
C ASN A 260 -1.65 -11.72 -12.85
N ALA A 261 -2.85 -11.48 -12.32
CA ALA A 261 -4.06 -12.18 -12.75
C ALA A 261 -4.42 -11.96 -14.23
N LEU A 262 -3.99 -10.84 -14.83
CA LEU A 262 -4.22 -10.53 -16.24
C LEU A 262 -3.09 -11.02 -17.18
N LEU A 263 -1.94 -11.39 -16.63
CA LEU A 263 -0.80 -11.90 -17.40
C LEU A 263 -0.85 -13.41 -17.60
N ASP A 264 -1.41 -14.14 -16.63
CA ASP A 264 -1.41 -15.60 -16.58
C ASP A 264 -2.04 -16.26 -17.83
N ILE A 265 -2.88 -15.56 -18.60
CA ILE A 265 -3.59 -16.12 -19.77
C ILE A 265 -2.75 -16.08 -21.06
N ASN A 266 -1.87 -15.10 -21.23
CA ASN A 266 -1.10 -14.97 -22.48
C ASN A 266 0.00 -16.06 -22.61
N ASN A 267 0.35 -16.74 -21.52
CA ASN A 267 1.52 -17.60 -21.43
C ASN A 267 1.19 -19.06 -21.10
N GLY A 268 0.21 -19.66 -21.80
CA GLY A 268 -0.11 -21.10 -21.69
C GLY A 268 1.05 -22.08 -21.95
N ASN A 269 2.30 -21.62 -22.11
CA ASN A 269 3.52 -22.43 -22.20
C ASN A 269 4.84 -21.68 -21.87
N SER A 270 4.80 -20.48 -21.28
CA SER A 270 6.03 -19.70 -21.01
C SER A 270 6.17 -19.42 -19.52
N LYS A 271 7.37 -19.69 -18.97
CA LYS A 271 7.79 -19.49 -17.56
C LYS A 271 6.93 -18.46 -16.83
N ASN A 272 6.30 -18.85 -15.72
CA ASN A 272 5.53 -17.99 -14.83
C ASN A 272 6.41 -16.81 -14.35
N VAL A 273 6.47 -15.74 -15.13
CA VAL A 273 7.13 -14.50 -14.72
C VAL A 273 6.12 -13.76 -13.85
N THR A 274 6.24 -13.94 -12.55
CA THR A 274 5.50 -13.12 -11.60
C THR A 274 6.06 -11.71 -11.64
N ILE A 275 5.20 -10.74 -11.95
CA ILE A 275 5.59 -9.34 -11.89
C ILE A 275 5.59 -8.91 -10.43
N THR A 276 6.73 -8.36 -10.00
CA THR A 276 6.92 -7.78 -8.67
C THR A 276 6.71 -6.27 -8.72
N GLN A 277 6.55 -5.65 -7.54
CA GLN A 277 6.53 -4.20 -7.39
C GLN A 277 7.74 -3.53 -8.06
N GLU A 278 8.93 -4.12 -7.93
CA GLU A 278 10.18 -3.57 -8.48
C GLU A 278 10.19 -3.59 -10.00
N ASN A 279 9.70 -4.66 -10.62
CA ASN A 279 9.62 -4.77 -12.08
C ASN A 279 8.73 -3.67 -12.67
N VAL A 280 7.57 -3.41 -12.05
CA VAL A 280 6.63 -2.35 -12.49
C VAL A 280 7.21 -0.95 -12.30
N LEU A 281 7.99 -0.74 -11.24
CA LEU A 281 8.63 0.55 -11.00
C LEU A 281 9.70 0.88 -12.05
N VAL A 282 10.45 -0.13 -12.50
CA VAL A 282 11.48 0.02 -13.55
C VAL A 282 10.84 0.17 -14.93
N ASP A 283 9.81 -0.61 -15.24
CA ASP A 283 9.12 -0.59 -16.52
C ASP A 283 7.58 -0.57 -16.32
N PRO A 284 6.99 0.62 -16.15
CA PRO A 284 5.55 0.76 -15.89
C PRO A 284 4.68 0.32 -17.06
N LEU A 285 5.23 0.21 -18.28
CA LEU A 285 4.48 -0.23 -19.46
C LEU A 285 4.17 -1.73 -19.43
N GLN A 286 4.79 -2.51 -18.54
CA GLN A 286 4.45 -3.92 -18.34
C GLN A 286 2.98 -4.11 -17.95
N VAL A 287 2.37 -3.11 -17.31
CA VAL A 287 0.95 -3.10 -16.94
C VAL A 287 0.04 -3.26 -18.17
N LEU A 288 0.48 -2.82 -19.35
CA LEU A 288 -0.28 -2.92 -20.60
C LEU A 288 -0.18 -4.31 -21.27
N ARG A 289 0.72 -5.20 -20.81
CA ARG A 289 0.90 -6.55 -21.37
C ARG A 289 -0.19 -7.55 -20.94
N CYS A 290 -1.40 -7.06 -20.72
CA CYS A 290 -2.55 -7.82 -20.23
C CYS A 290 -3.34 -8.53 -21.35
N ASP A 291 -4.37 -9.31 -20.96
CA ASP A 291 -5.36 -9.87 -21.90
C ASP A 291 -5.94 -8.79 -22.83
N ILE A 292 -5.87 -9.02 -24.14
CA ILE A 292 -6.32 -8.06 -25.17
C ILE A 292 -7.80 -7.66 -25.05
N ARG A 293 -8.64 -8.50 -24.42
CA ARG A 293 -10.07 -8.22 -24.21
C ARG A 293 -10.27 -7.04 -23.26
N VAL A 294 -9.29 -6.74 -22.40
CA VAL A 294 -9.31 -5.56 -21.53
C VAL A 294 -9.53 -4.28 -22.32
N PHE A 295 -8.86 -4.12 -23.47
CA PHE A 295 -8.98 -2.91 -24.30
C PHE A 295 -10.37 -2.69 -24.90
N ARG A 296 -11.22 -3.72 -24.90
CA ARG A 296 -12.64 -3.64 -25.32
C ARG A 296 -13.59 -3.49 -24.12
N CYS A 297 -13.12 -3.77 -22.91
CA CYS A 297 -13.91 -3.74 -21.69
C CYS A 297 -13.63 -2.46 -20.87
N GLY A 298 -14.40 -1.41 -21.14
CA GLY A 298 -14.24 -0.09 -20.50
C GLY A 298 -14.05 -0.05 -18.96
N PRO A 299 -14.77 -0.82 -18.11
CA PRO A 299 -14.62 -0.74 -16.67
C PRO A 299 -13.29 -1.35 -16.21
N ILE A 300 -12.86 -2.43 -16.86
CA ILE A 300 -11.56 -3.07 -16.59
C ILE A 300 -10.42 -2.24 -17.18
N LEU A 301 -10.58 -1.66 -18.37
CA LEU A 301 -9.61 -0.72 -18.94
C LEU A 301 -9.37 0.48 -18.00
N LYS A 302 -10.42 1.03 -17.39
CA LYS A 302 -10.29 2.10 -16.38
C LYS A 302 -9.42 1.67 -15.19
N ILE A 303 -9.55 0.42 -14.72
CA ILE A 303 -8.69 -0.13 -13.66
C ILE A 303 -7.23 -0.13 -14.13
N ILE A 304 -6.95 -0.65 -15.33
CA ILE A 304 -5.58 -0.74 -15.87
C ILE A 304 -4.95 0.62 -16.11
N LEU A 305 -5.71 1.58 -16.65
CA LEU A 305 -5.22 2.95 -16.82
C LEU A 305 -4.88 3.61 -15.49
N ARG A 306 -5.67 3.35 -14.45
CA ARG A 306 -5.39 3.86 -13.09
C ARG A 306 -4.12 3.23 -12.50
N ILE A 307 -3.94 1.92 -12.66
CA ILE A 307 -2.71 1.23 -12.24
C ILE A 307 -1.51 1.79 -13.01
N LEU A 308 -1.65 2.01 -14.32
CA LEU A 308 -0.59 2.56 -15.17
C LEU A 308 -0.20 3.97 -14.73
N GLU A 309 -1.17 4.86 -14.50
CA GLU A 309 -0.92 6.22 -14.02
C GLU A 309 -0.17 6.22 -12.69
N ALA A 310 -0.62 5.40 -11.74
CA ALA A 310 0.05 5.23 -10.46
C ALA A 310 1.47 4.67 -10.63
N SER A 311 1.66 3.70 -11.53
CA SER A 311 2.97 3.10 -11.81
C SER A 311 3.94 4.10 -12.44
N LEU A 312 3.46 4.94 -13.37
CA LEU A 312 4.25 6.03 -13.96
C LEU A 312 4.66 7.07 -12.91
N ALA A 313 3.74 7.47 -12.03
CA ALA A 313 4.03 8.38 -10.93
C ALA A 313 5.07 7.78 -9.96
N ALA A 314 4.95 6.49 -9.65
CA ALA A 314 5.87 5.78 -8.76
C ALA A 314 7.25 5.63 -9.38
N SER A 315 7.33 5.30 -10.68
CA SER A 315 8.58 5.20 -11.44
C SER A 315 9.32 6.55 -11.48
N ARG A 316 8.61 7.65 -11.75
CA ARG A 316 9.17 9.01 -11.71
C ARG A 316 9.72 9.38 -10.33
N SER A 317 8.97 9.07 -9.26
CA SER A 317 9.42 9.29 -7.89
C SER A 317 10.67 8.45 -7.55
N GLN A 318 10.71 7.18 -7.99
CA GLN A 318 11.88 6.33 -7.78
C GLN A 318 13.11 6.88 -8.49
N LEU A 319 12.98 7.31 -9.74
CA LEU A 319 14.09 7.89 -10.50
C LEU A 319 14.62 9.17 -9.82
N SER A 320 13.71 10.05 -9.37
CA SER A 320 14.09 11.25 -8.62
C SER A 320 14.85 10.91 -7.33
N ARG A 321 14.40 9.89 -6.60
CA ARG A 321 15.09 9.41 -5.38
C ARG A 321 16.46 8.81 -5.69
N HIS A 322 16.57 8.02 -6.76
CA HIS A 322 17.83 7.41 -7.18
C HIS A 322 18.89 8.45 -7.53
N LEU A 323 18.49 9.55 -8.18
CA LEU A 323 19.39 10.69 -8.47
C LEU A 323 19.88 11.39 -7.19
N LEU A 324 19.04 11.48 -6.17
CA LEU A 324 19.42 12.07 -4.87
C LEU A 324 20.32 11.15 -4.03
N ASP A 325 20.06 9.83 -4.08
CA ASP A 325 20.87 8.82 -3.37
C ASP A 325 22.25 8.61 -4.01
N LYS A 326 22.39 8.93 -5.30
CA LYS A 326 23.65 8.85 -6.06
C LYS A 326 23.98 10.20 -6.69
N PRO A 327 24.28 11.23 -5.88
CA PRO A 327 24.69 12.51 -6.44
C PRO A 327 25.95 12.27 -7.28
N LEU A 328 25.95 12.80 -8.51
CA LEU A 328 27.12 12.78 -9.36
C LEU A 328 28.20 13.61 -8.64
N LEU A 329 29.11 12.94 -7.94
CA LEU A 329 30.35 13.55 -7.50
C LEU A 329 31.13 13.83 -8.77
N GLU A 330 31.00 15.05 -9.30
CA GLU A 330 31.95 15.54 -10.29
C GLU A 330 33.33 15.37 -9.68
N LYS A 331 34.11 14.44 -10.24
CA LYS A 331 35.54 14.39 -9.97
C LYS A 331 36.10 15.71 -10.48
N SER A 332 36.26 16.68 -9.58
CA SER A 332 37.15 17.82 -9.85
C SER A 332 38.51 17.22 -10.23
N GLY A 333 38.92 17.51 -11.47
CA GLY A 333 40.14 16.99 -12.08
C GLY A 333 41.42 17.54 -11.47
#